data_AF-A0A5M9HXF2-F1
#
_entry.id   AF-A0A5M9HXF2-F1
#
_cell.length_a   1.000
_cell.length_b   1.000
_cell.length_c   1.000
_cell.angle_alpha   90.00
_cell.angle_beta   90.00
_cell.angle_gamma   90.00
#
_symmetry.space_group_name_H-M   'P 1'
#
loop_
_entity.id
_entity.type
_entity.pdbx_description
1 polymer ?
#
loop_
_entity_poly.entity_id
_entity_poly.type
_entity_poly.pdbx_seq_one_letter_code
_entity_poly.pdbx_strand_id
1 'polypeptide(L)'
;MTGDRELTVKNVRTQYVISRIISHGARLDVLAEDVRGKIYHLEIENRDETDHPKRVRFYEAVEDAELLRKGSDYSILPDRYIFYISSSDIWKSGKTIYHEKKCFEETGLDHDDGAHVIYVNTEVDDGTRIAKLMQYFKTADPEDDSEGELSKRVRYLKREEGGTEIMCEIMERIRQEGRSEGRIESDKKTAVNLFRMGMPAEKIAQVVEENVSIVKKWLEGAAQAK
;
A
#
# COMPACT_ATOMS: atom_id res chain seq x y z
N MET A 1 -3.91 18.93 -0.80
CA MET A 1 -3.19 18.09 -1.78
C MET A 1 -4.02 17.81 -3.02
N THR A 2 -5.33 17.56 -2.90
CA THR A 2 -6.26 17.39 -4.03
C THR A 2 -6.86 18.71 -4.56
N GLY A 3 -6.68 19.82 -3.85
CA GLY A 3 -7.30 21.11 -4.17
C GLY A 3 -8.75 21.25 -3.68
N ASP A 4 -9.38 20.15 -3.28
CA ASP A 4 -10.74 20.15 -2.77
C ASP A 4 -10.80 20.47 -1.27
N ARG A 5 -11.58 21.49 -0.92
CA ARG A 5 -11.80 21.94 0.46
C ARG A 5 -13.09 21.39 1.08
N GLU A 6 -13.95 20.74 0.29
CA GLU A 6 -15.24 20.18 0.72
C GLU A 6 -15.25 18.65 0.70
N LEU A 7 -14.06 18.03 0.65
CA LEU A 7 -13.90 16.58 0.63
C LEU A 7 -14.61 15.95 1.83
N THR A 8 -15.62 15.13 1.53
CA THR A 8 -16.38 14.38 2.52
C THR A 8 -16.28 12.90 2.20
N VAL A 9 -15.62 12.17 3.08
CA VAL A 9 -15.42 10.72 2.92
C VAL A 9 -16.71 9.98 3.24
N LYS A 10 -17.11 9.11 2.32
CA LYS A 10 -18.31 8.27 2.43
C LYS A 10 -17.98 6.88 2.97
N ASN A 11 -16.93 6.26 2.45
CA ASN A 11 -16.48 4.92 2.84
C ASN A 11 -14.97 4.90 3.05
N VAL A 12 -14.50 4.10 4.01
CA VAL A 12 -13.08 3.80 4.24
C VAL A 12 -12.91 2.30 4.46
N ARG A 13 -11.94 1.69 3.78
CA ARG A 13 -11.48 0.32 4.01
C ARG A 13 -10.00 0.35 4.32
N THR A 14 -9.59 -0.28 5.41
CA THR A 14 -8.18 -0.42 5.78
C THR A 14 -7.72 -1.84 5.56
N GLN A 15 -6.45 -2.02 5.19
CA GLN A 15 -5.84 -3.33 4.98
C GLN A 15 -6.67 -4.20 3.99
N TYR A 16 -7.15 -3.58 2.90
CA TYR A 16 -8.05 -4.21 1.94
C TYR A 16 -7.28 -5.11 0.98
N VAL A 17 -7.59 -6.41 1.00
CA VAL A 17 -6.92 -7.41 0.17
C VAL A 17 -7.71 -7.64 -1.12
N ILE A 18 -7.10 -7.26 -2.25
CA ILE A 18 -7.57 -7.59 -3.60
C ILE A 18 -6.85 -8.86 -4.05
N SER A 19 -7.53 -10.00 -3.93
CA SER A 19 -6.98 -11.30 -4.30
C SER A 19 -7.15 -11.56 -5.80
N ARG A 20 -6.10 -12.08 -6.46
CA ARG A 20 -6.17 -12.51 -7.87
C ARG A 20 -5.77 -13.98 -7.99
N ILE A 21 -6.49 -14.70 -8.87
CA ILE A 21 -6.32 -16.15 -9.04
C ILE A 21 -4.99 -16.48 -9.76
N ILE A 22 -4.63 -15.63 -10.73
CA ILE A 22 -3.53 -15.87 -11.68
C ILE A 22 -2.34 -14.95 -11.40
N SER A 23 -2.59 -13.65 -11.20
CA SER A 23 -1.53 -12.65 -10.99
C SER A 23 -1.30 -12.37 -9.51
N HIS A 24 -0.29 -11.55 -9.22
CA HIS A 24 -0.15 -10.93 -7.90
C HIS A 24 -1.42 -10.15 -7.56
N GLY A 25 -1.86 -10.26 -6.30
CA GLY A 25 -2.88 -9.41 -5.71
C GLY A 25 -2.25 -8.17 -5.07
N ALA A 26 -3.08 -7.36 -4.41
CA ALA A 26 -2.64 -6.19 -3.66
C ALA A 26 -3.27 -6.18 -2.26
N ARG A 27 -2.54 -5.70 -1.26
CA ARG A 27 -3.07 -5.38 0.07
C ARG A 27 -2.90 -3.87 0.23
N LEU A 28 -4.01 -3.15 0.13
CA LEU A 28 -4.03 -1.69 0.17
C LEU A 28 -4.15 -1.23 1.62
N ASP A 29 -3.31 -0.29 2.04
CA ASP A 29 -3.32 0.20 3.42
C ASP A 29 -4.62 0.92 3.76
N VAL A 30 -5.01 1.89 2.94
CA VAL A 30 -6.28 2.62 3.08
C VAL A 30 -6.87 2.90 1.70
N LEU A 31 -8.09 2.43 1.46
CA LEU A 31 -8.89 2.78 0.29
C LEU A 31 -10.16 3.50 0.75
N ALA A 32 -10.34 4.73 0.30
CA ALA A 32 -11.49 5.57 0.65
C ALA A 32 -12.23 6.05 -0.60
N GLU A 33 -13.52 6.31 -0.44
CA GLU A 33 -14.42 6.83 -1.47
C GLU A 33 -15.09 8.10 -0.91
N ASP A 34 -15.12 9.19 -1.67
CA ASP A 34 -15.88 10.38 -1.31
C ASP A 34 -17.36 10.29 -1.72
N VAL A 35 -18.16 11.27 -1.31
CA VAL A 35 -19.58 11.36 -1.66
C VAL A 35 -19.86 11.56 -3.16
N ARG A 36 -18.85 11.93 -3.96
CA ARG A 36 -18.94 12.09 -5.42
C ARG A 36 -18.38 10.87 -6.17
N GLY A 37 -17.95 9.83 -5.46
CA GLY A 37 -17.42 8.59 -6.03
C GLY A 37 -15.94 8.62 -6.38
N LYS A 38 -15.19 9.68 -6.00
CA LYS A 38 -13.73 9.72 -6.19
C LYS A 38 -13.04 8.77 -5.22
N ILE A 39 -11.98 8.12 -5.69
CA ILE A 39 -11.23 7.13 -4.94
C ILE A 39 -9.93 7.76 -4.40
N TYR A 40 -9.62 7.44 -3.15
CA TYR A 40 -8.40 7.86 -2.47
C TYR A 40 -7.71 6.63 -1.91
N HIS A 41 -6.55 6.28 -2.45
CA HIS A 41 -5.68 5.24 -1.92
C HIS A 41 -4.53 5.90 -1.19
N LEU A 42 -4.35 5.59 0.09
CA LEU A 42 -3.16 5.97 0.84
C LEU A 42 -2.32 4.72 1.04
N GLU A 43 -1.07 4.77 0.64
CA GLU A 43 -0.09 3.71 0.81
C GLU A 43 1.09 4.25 1.62
N ILE A 44 1.49 3.53 2.67
CA ILE A 44 2.59 3.95 3.54
C ILE A 44 3.74 2.97 3.40
N GLU A 45 4.91 3.47 2.99
CA GLU A 45 6.11 2.65 2.86
C GLU A 45 7.25 3.14 3.74
N ASN A 46 7.71 2.25 4.62
CA ASN A 46 8.79 2.51 5.57
C ASN A 46 10.12 1.86 5.16
N ARG A 47 10.12 0.99 4.14
CA ARG A 47 11.30 0.27 3.66
C ARG A 47 11.94 1.00 2.48
N ASP A 48 13.26 0.92 2.41
CA ASP A 48 14.04 1.25 1.21
C ASP A 48 13.85 0.15 0.14
N GLU A 49 12.62 0.00 -0.33
CA GLU A 49 12.29 -0.90 -1.42
C GLU A 49 12.64 -0.24 -2.77
N THR A 50 13.21 -1.00 -3.70
CA THR A 50 13.96 -0.43 -4.83
C THR A 50 13.12 0.05 -6.03
N ASP A 51 11.78 -0.07 -6.00
CA ASP A 51 10.97 0.28 -7.18
C ASP A 51 9.55 0.81 -6.86
N HIS A 52 9.49 1.86 -6.03
CA HIS A 52 8.25 2.55 -5.64
C HIS A 52 7.33 2.90 -6.84
N PRO A 53 7.83 3.46 -7.97
CA PRO A 53 6.97 3.84 -9.08
C PRO A 53 6.29 2.64 -9.76
N LYS A 54 6.99 1.50 -9.90
CA LYS A 54 6.38 0.30 -10.46
C LYS A 54 5.33 -0.30 -9.55
N ARG A 55 5.51 -0.19 -8.23
CA ARG A 55 4.50 -0.63 -7.25
C ARG A 55 3.25 0.23 -7.32
N VAL A 56 3.40 1.56 -7.37
CA VAL A 56 2.27 2.47 -7.57
C VAL A 56 1.52 2.13 -8.85
N ARG A 57 2.22 2.01 -9.99
CA ARG A 57 1.62 1.61 -11.27
C ARG A 57 0.89 0.27 -11.19
N PHE A 58 1.40 -0.69 -10.42
CA PHE A 58 0.72 -1.96 -10.20
C PHE A 58 -0.58 -1.80 -9.41
N TYR A 59 -0.58 -0.99 -8.35
CA TYR A 59 -1.79 -0.69 -7.59
C TYR A 59 -2.85 0.00 -8.43
N GLU A 60 -2.47 0.99 -9.23
CA GLU A 60 -3.38 1.62 -10.19
C GLU A 60 -4.10 0.58 -11.06
N ALA A 61 -3.33 -0.33 -11.68
CA ALA A 61 -3.90 -1.36 -12.53
C ALA A 61 -4.78 -2.36 -11.76
N VAL A 62 -4.40 -2.73 -10.53
CA VAL A 62 -5.18 -3.67 -9.72
C VAL A 62 -6.51 -3.05 -9.29
N GLU A 63 -6.50 -1.78 -8.89
CA GLU A 63 -7.68 -1.02 -8.49
C GLU A 63 -8.63 -0.78 -9.66
N ASP A 64 -8.12 -0.33 -10.81
CA ASP A 64 -8.95 -0.11 -12.00
C ASP A 64 -9.68 -1.39 -12.41
N ALA A 65 -8.99 -2.53 -12.38
CA ALA A 65 -9.61 -3.81 -12.71
C ALA A 65 -10.50 -4.39 -11.59
N GLU A 66 -10.41 -3.89 -10.35
CA GLU A 66 -11.37 -4.19 -9.29
C GLU A 66 -12.67 -3.37 -9.46
N LEU A 67 -12.53 -2.12 -9.92
CA LEU A 67 -13.64 -1.19 -10.11
C LEU A 67 -14.38 -1.40 -11.45
N LEU A 68 -13.67 -1.80 -12.50
CA LEU A 68 -14.22 -1.97 -13.84
C LEU A 68 -14.63 -3.42 -14.11
N ARG A 69 -15.93 -3.65 -14.19
CA ARG A 69 -16.48 -4.98 -14.51
C ARG A 69 -16.35 -5.30 -16.00
N LYS A 70 -16.27 -6.60 -16.31
CA LYS A 70 -16.27 -7.09 -17.69
C LYS A 70 -17.52 -6.60 -18.45
N GLY A 71 -17.29 -5.94 -19.59
CA GLY A 71 -18.34 -5.41 -20.45
C GLY A 71 -18.78 -3.98 -20.10
N SER A 72 -18.21 -3.37 -19.05
CA SER A 72 -18.41 -1.95 -18.75
C SER A 72 -17.59 -1.06 -19.67
N ASP A 73 -18.08 0.16 -19.90
CA ASP A 73 -17.36 1.22 -20.61
C ASP A 73 -16.30 1.87 -19.69
N TYR A 74 -15.17 2.31 -20.25
CA TYR A 74 -14.09 2.91 -19.47
C TYR A 74 -14.47 4.26 -18.83
N SER A 75 -15.48 4.97 -19.35
CA SER A 75 -15.97 6.22 -18.79
C SER A 75 -16.56 6.10 -17.37
N ILE A 76 -16.80 4.89 -16.88
CA ILE A 76 -17.28 4.68 -15.50
C ILE A 76 -16.14 4.65 -14.47
N LEU A 77 -14.88 4.61 -14.91
CA LEU A 77 -13.74 4.66 -13.99
C LEU A 77 -13.77 6.00 -13.24
N PRO A 78 -13.75 5.98 -11.91
CA PRO A 78 -13.75 7.21 -11.12
C PRO A 78 -12.36 7.87 -11.14
N ASP A 79 -12.33 9.19 -10.93
CA ASP A 79 -11.08 9.86 -10.58
C ASP A 79 -10.47 9.21 -9.33
N ARG A 80 -9.17 8.92 -9.39
CA ARG A 80 -8.40 8.31 -8.31
C ARG A 80 -7.23 9.20 -7.92
N TYR A 81 -6.99 9.30 -6.61
CA TYR A 81 -5.77 9.85 -6.04
C TYR A 81 -5.04 8.78 -5.23
N ILE A 82 -3.80 8.48 -5.61
CA ILE A 82 -2.88 7.69 -4.79
C ILE A 82 -1.95 8.65 -4.04
N PHE A 83 -1.99 8.60 -2.71
CA PHE A 83 -1.01 9.23 -1.84
C PHE A 83 0.01 8.18 -1.41
N TYR A 84 1.20 8.25 -1.99
CA TYR A 84 2.29 7.37 -1.63
C TYR A 84 3.17 8.06 -0.59
N ILE A 85 3.09 7.62 0.66
CA ILE A 85 3.81 8.20 1.79
C ILE A 85 5.09 7.40 2.04
N SER A 86 6.25 7.99 1.82
CA SER A 86 7.55 7.38 2.08
C SER A 86 8.23 7.94 3.33
N SER A 87 9.01 7.11 4.02
CA SER A 87 9.84 7.56 5.13
C SER A 87 10.94 8.54 4.68
N SER A 88 11.54 8.30 3.51
CA SER A 88 12.64 9.07 2.91
C SER A 88 12.22 9.89 1.68
N ASP A 89 13.02 10.89 1.31
CA ASP A 89 12.92 11.56 0.00
C ASP A 89 13.47 10.67 -1.11
N ILE A 90 12.61 9.80 -1.64
CA ILE A 90 12.95 8.82 -2.68
C ILE A 90 13.42 9.45 -3.99
N TRP A 91 13.08 10.72 -4.23
CA TRP A 91 13.47 11.47 -5.42
C TRP A 91 14.67 12.40 -5.19
N LYS A 92 15.13 12.52 -3.93
CA LYS A 92 16.32 13.28 -3.52
C LYS A 92 16.36 14.72 -4.07
N SER A 93 15.20 15.35 -4.14
CA SER A 93 15.07 16.71 -4.68
C SER A 93 14.66 17.73 -3.60
N GLY A 94 14.61 17.33 -2.34
CA GLY A 94 14.38 18.20 -1.20
C GLY A 94 12.99 18.83 -1.18
N LYS A 95 11.96 18.09 -1.63
CA LYS A 95 10.56 18.52 -1.55
C LYS A 95 9.78 17.57 -0.67
N THR A 96 8.84 18.07 0.13
CA THR A 96 7.94 17.21 0.91
C THR A 96 6.95 16.48 0.00
N ILE A 97 6.54 17.11 -1.11
CA ILE A 97 5.51 16.60 -2.01
C ILE A 97 6.01 16.62 -3.46
N TYR A 98 5.71 15.56 -4.18
CA TYR A 98 5.89 15.44 -5.62
C TYR A 98 4.56 15.09 -6.26
N HIS A 99 4.09 15.95 -7.16
CA HIS A 99 2.93 15.68 -8.00
C HIS A 99 3.40 15.06 -9.30
N GLU A 100 2.90 13.86 -9.61
CA GLU A 100 3.08 13.30 -10.94
C GLU A 100 2.13 14.00 -11.92
N LYS A 101 2.67 14.41 -13.08
CA LYS A 101 1.94 15.14 -14.10
C LYS A 101 2.16 14.49 -15.46
N LYS A 102 1.06 14.23 -16.17
CA LYS A 102 1.08 13.68 -17.52
C LYS A 102 0.98 14.83 -18.53
N CYS A 103 1.81 14.80 -19.57
CA CYS A 103 1.78 15.75 -20.66
C CYS A 103 2.09 15.07 -21.99
N PHE A 104 1.59 15.65 -23.08
CA PHE A 104 1.94 15.22 -24.43
C PHE A 104 3.31 15.78 -24.80
N GLU A 105 4.23 14.93 -25.24
CA GLU A 105 5.60 15.33 -25.56
C GLU A 105 5.64 16.37 -26.70
N GLU A 106 4.82 16.19 -27.74
CA GLU A 106 4.83 17.02 -28.94
C GLU A 106 4.29 18.43 -28.72
N THR A 107 3.33 18.57 -27.80
CA THR A 107 2.61 19.85 -27.59
C THR A 107 2.95 20.50 -26.24
N GLY A 108 3.51 19.74 -25.30
CA GLY A 108 3.68 20.14 -23.91
C GLY A 108 2.37 20.34 -23.17
N LEU A 109 1.22 20.03 -23.78
CA LEU A 109 -0.08 20.20 -23.16
C LEU A 109 -0.30 19.14 -22.08
N ASP A 110 -0.89 19.58 -20.98
CA ASP A 110 -1.27 18.73 -19.87
C ASP A 110 -2.37 17.76 -20.31
N HIS A 111 -2.26 16.52 -19.82
CA HIS A 111 -3.24 15.48 -20.03
C HIS A 111 -3.74 15.00 -18.66
N ASP A 112 -5.07 14.88 -18.54
CA ASP A 112 -5.74 14.33 -17.38
C ASP A 112 -6.55 13.12 -17.80
N ASP A 113 -6.23 11.96 -17.22
CA ASP A 113 -6.92 10.68 -17.40
C ASP A 113 -7.69 10.26 -16.13
N GLY A 114 -7.81 11.15 -15.15
CA GLY A 114 -8.45 10.88 -13.87
C GLY A 114 -7.57 10.09 -12.88
N ALA A 115 -6.36 9.68 -13.26
CA ALA A 115 -5.44 8.97 -12.38
C ALA A 115 -4.31 9.89 -11.90
N HIS A 116 -4.31 10.18 -10.59
CA HIS A 116 -3.37 11.12 -9.97
C HIS A 116 -2.52 10.42 -8.92
N VAL A 117 -1.20 10.61 -9.01
CA VAL A 117 -0.24 10.11 -8.01
C VAL A 117 0.45 11.28 -7.34
N ILE A 118 0.46 11.25 -6.01
CA ILE A 118 1.08 12.26 -5.15
C ILE A 118 2.01 11.53 -4.20
N TYR A 119 3.32 11.71 -4.39
CA TYR A 119 4.31 11.21 -3.45
C TYR A 119 4.50 12.24 -2.35
N VAL A 120 4.48 11.79 -1.10
CA VAL A 120 4.71 12.60 0.09
C VAL A 120 5.79 11.92 0.90
N ASN A 121 6.79 12.64 1.39
CA ASN A 121 7.78 12.05 2.29
C ASN A 121 7.80 12.72 3.66
N THR A 122 8.27 11.96 4.65
CA THR A 122 8.40 12.41 6.04
C THR A 122 9.79 12.91 6.41
N GLU A 123 10.74 12.87 5.48
CA GLU A 123 12.13 13.30 5.70
C GLU A 123 12.29 14.80 5.58
N VAL A 124 11.74 15.37 4.51
CA VAL A 124 11.88 16.80 4.20
C VAL A 124 10.90 17.60 5.05
N ASP A 125 11.44 18.60 5.75
CA ASP A 125 10.63 19.68 6.33
C ASP A 125 10.88 20.98 5.57
N ASP A 126 9.98 21.29 4.64
CA ASP A 126 10.00 22.55 3.88
C ASP A 126 9.15 23.66 4.54
N GLY A 127 8.74 23.47 5.80
CA GLY A 127 7.95 24.44 6.58
C GLY A 127 6.47 24.49 6.19
N THR A 128 6.02 23.72 5.20
CA THR A 128 4.61 23.68 4.80
C THR A 128 3.73 23.01 5.86
N ARG A 129 2.41 23.24 5.78
CA ARG A 129 1.42 22.54 6.64
C ARG A 129 1.51 21.02 6.52
N ILE A 130 1.87 20.52 5.34
CA ILE A 130 1.97 19.10 5.05
C ILE A 130 3.28 18.53 5.60
N ALA A 131 4.40 19.25 5.48
CA ALA A 131 5.65 18.88 6.16
C ALA A 131 5.43 18.74 7.67
N LYS A 132 4.75 19.71 8.29
CA LYS A 132 4.40 19.63 9.72
C LYS A 132 3.51 18.42 10.04
N LEU A 133 2.50 18.14 9.21
CA LEU A 133 1.68 16.93 9.36
C LEU A 133 2.52 15.65 9.23
N MET A 134 3.50 15.61 8.34
CA MET A 134 4.39 14.45 8.18
C MET A 134 5.35 14.29 9.36
N GLN A 135 5.84 15.40 9.95
CA GLN A 135 6.59 15.35 11.21
C GLN A 135 5.72 14.80 12.34
N TYR A 136 4.48 15.28 12.46
CA TYR A 136 3.50 14.74 13.40
C TYR A 136 3.25 13.26 13.15
N PHE A 137 3.08 12.85 11.89
CA PHE A 137 2.82 11.46 11.51
C PHE A 137 3.97 10.53 11.90
N LYS A 138 5.21 11.03 11.79
CA LYS A 138 6.43 10.29 12.16
C LYS A 138 6.60 10.08 13.66
N THR A 139 6.30 11.10 14.47
CA THR A 139 6.44 11.01 15.93
C THR A 139 5.19 10.41 16.59
N ALA A 140 4.02 10.75 16.05
CA ALA A 140 2.71 10.51 16.63
C ALA A 140 2.72 10.85 18.13
N ASP A 141 3.27 11.99 18.50
CA ASP A 141 3.42 12.39 19.90
C ASP A 141 2.03 12.56 20.54
N PRO A 142 1.68 11.79 21.60
CA PRO A 142 0.38 11.92 22.25
C PRO A 142 0.17 13.27 22.95
N GLU A 143 1.24 14.00 23.25
CA GLU A 143 1.16 15.32 23.89
C GLU A 143 0.99 16.46 22.86
N ASP A 144 1.27 16.19 21.58
CA ASP A 144 1.11 17.17 20.49
C ASP A 144 -0.37 17.29 20.09
N ASP A 145 -0.95 18.48 20.31
CA ASP A 145 -2.35 18.83 20.06
C ASP A 145 -2.58 19.59 18.74
N SER A 146 -1.56 19.73 17.90
CA SER A 146 -1.59 20.54 16.68
C SER A 146 -2.51 20.01 15.58
N GLU A 147 -2.93 18.75 15.66
CA GLU A 147 -3.75 18.05 14.65
C GLU A 147 -5.20 17.80 15.09
N GLY A 148 -5.66 18.45 16.17
CA GLY A 148 -7.08 18.45 16.56
C GLY A 148 -7.62 17.06 16.91
N GLU A 149 -8.64 16.59 16.17
CA GLU A 149 -9.25 15.26 16.38
C GLU A 149 -8.26 14.11 16.19
N LEU A 150 -7.30 14.25 15.27
CA LEU A 150 -6.24 13.26 15.09
C LEU A 150 -5.38 13.18 16.35
N SER A 151 -4.95 14.32 16.90
CA SER A 151 -4.19 14.39 18.15
C SER A 151 -4.93 13.76 19.32
N LYS A 152 -6.24 14.01 19.45
CA LYS A 152 -7.08 13.38 20.47
C LYS A 152 -7.10 11.85 20.31
N ARG A 153 -7.25 11.35 19.08
CA ARG A 153 -7.26 9.91 18.81
C ARG A 153 -5.91 9.25 19.10
N VAL A 154 -4.81 9.89 18.74
CA VAL A 154 -3.45 9.41 19.03
C VAL A 154 -3.21 9.35 20.53
N ARG A 155 -3.58 10.39 21.28
CA ARG A 155 -3.48 10.42 22.74
C ARG A 155 -4.27 9.28 23.38
N TYR A 156 -5.54 9.11 22.97
CA TYR A 156 -6.37 8.01 23.43
C TYR A 156 -5.69 6.65 23.25
N LEU A 157 -5.24 6.35 22.03
CA LEU A 157 -4.60 5.07 21.70
C LEU A 157 -3.28 4.82 22.45
N LYS A 158 -2.53 5.86 22.78
CA LYS A 158 -1.20 5.73 23.42
C LYS A 158 -1.21 5.85 24.95
N ARG A 159 -2.22 6.48 25.55
CA ARG A 159 -2.22 6.85 26.98
C ARG A 159 -3.41 6.34 27.77
N GLU A 160 -4.56 6.19 27.14
CA GLU A 160 -5.79 5.84 27.85
C GLU A 160 -5.97 4.32 27.89
N GLU A 161 -6.50 3.80 29.00
CA GLU A 161 -6.61 2.35 29.26
C GLU A 161 -7.37 1.62 28.14
N GLY A 162 -8.52 2.15 27.71
CA GLY A 162 -9.28 1.58 26.58
C GLY A 162 -8.54 1.66 25.23
N GLY A 163 -7.64 2.63 25.05
CA GLY A 163 -6.79 2.71 23.87
C GLY A 163 -5.67 1.67 23.89
N THR A 164 -5.09 1.41 25.07
CA THR A 164 -4.04 0.39 25.23
C THR A 164 -4.54 -1.02 24.95
N GLU A 165 -5.78 -1.34 25.33
CA GLU A 165 -6.42 -2.63 25.04
C GLU A 165 -6.56 -2.85 23.53
N ILE A 166 -7.06 -1.84 22.81
CA ILE A 166 -7.15 -1.86 21.33
C ILE A 166 -5.76 -2.07 20.70
N MET A 167 -4.74 -1.38 21.20
CA MET A 167 -3.38 -1.52 20.67
C MET A 167 -2.81 -2.92 20.95
N CYS A 168 -3.09 -3.51 22.11
CA CYS A 168 -2.72 -4.90 22.41
C CYS A 168 -3.34 -5.88 21.43
N GLU A 169 -4.65 -5.79 21.17
CA GLU A 169 -5.34 -6.63 20.19
C GLU A 169 -4.74 -6.48 18.78
N ILE A 170 -4.48 -5.24 18.35
CA ILE A 170 -3.86 -4.96 17.06
C ILE A 170 -2.45 -5.58 16.98
N MET A 171 -1.64 -5.44 18.04
CA MET A 171 -0.28 -5.99 18.09
C MET A 171 -0.29 -7.52 18.07
N GLU A 172 -1.24 -8.16 18.76
CA GLU A 172 -1.41 -9.61 18.70
C GLU A 172 -1.79 -10.07 17.30
N ARG A 173 -2.72 -9.38 16.65
CA ARG A 173 -3.12 -9.68 15.26
C ARG A 173 -1.94 -9.54 14.30
N ILE A 174 -1.20 -8.43 14.36
CA ILE A 174 0.02 -8.22 13.56
C ILE A 174 1.04 -9.33 13.83
N ARG A 175 1.22 -9.75 15.08
CA ARG A 175 2.13 -10.83 15.44
C ARG A 175 1.68 -12.19 14.89
N GLN A 176 0.39 -12.47 14.90
CA GLN A 176 -0.16 -13.70 14.34
C GLN A 176 -0.03 -13.71 12.81
N GLU A 177 -0.38 -12.61 12.15
CA GLU A 177 -0.18 -12.43 10.71
C GLU A 177 1.29 -12.61 10.34
N GLY A 178 2.22 -11.92 11.00
CA GLY A 178 3.65 -12.04 10.75
C GLY A 178 4.22 -13.45 11.00
N ARG A 179 3.69 -14.21 11.96
CA ARG A 179 4.04 -15.63 12.15
C ARG A 179 3.56 -16.49 10.98
N SER A 180 2.35 -16.27 10.51
CA SER A 180 1.78 -17.01 9.39
C SER A 180 2.53 -16.71 8.08
N GLU A 181 2.83 -15.44 7.81
CA GLU A 181 3.59 -14.99 6.65
C GLU A 181 5.03 -15.53 6.72
N GLY A 182 5.69 -15.43 7.87
CA GLY A 182 7.04 -15.97 8.06
C GLY A 182 7.13 -17.49 7.89
N ARG A 183 6.08 -18.23 8.29
CA ARG A 183 5.97 -19.67 8.01
C ARG A 183 5.89 -19.92 6.51
N ILE A 184 4.97 -19.26 5.82
CA ILE A 184 4.79 -19.39 4.37
C ILE A 184 6.09 -19.03 3.62
N GLU A 185 6.79 -17.98 4.03
CA GLU A 185 8.06 -17.58 3.41
C GLU A 185 9.18 -18.62 3.64
N SER A 186 9.27 -19.15 4.86
CA SER A 186 10.19 -20.24 5.21
C SER A 186 9.89 -21.51 4.40
N ASP A 187 8.62 -21.87 4.30
CA ASP A 187 8.14 -23.04 3.56
C ASP A 187 8.42 -22.87 2.06
N LYS A 188 8.19 -21.68 1.51
CA LYS A 188 8.54 -21.33 0.13
C LYS A 188 10.04 -21.40 -0.13
N LYS A 189 10.88 -20.86 0.76
CA LYS A 189 12.34 -20.93 0.64
C LYS A 189 12.85 -22.38 0.71
N THR A 190 12.27 -23.17 1.61
CA THR A 190 12.54 -24.60 1.76
C THR A 190 12.14 -25.36 0.50
N ALA A 191 10.95 -25.09 -0.04
CA ALA A 191 10.47 -25.68 -1.28
C ALA A 191 11.41 -25.38 -2.47
N VAL A 192 11.84 -24.13 -2.64
CA VAL A 192 12.78 -23.74 -3.70
C VAL A 192 14.13 -24.45 -3.56
N ASN A 193 14.68 -24.54 -2.34
CA ASN A 193 15.95 -25.23 -2.10
C ASN A 193 15.85 -26.73 -2.40
N LEU A 194 14.78 -27.40 -1.95
CA LEU A 194 14.54 -28.82 -2.23
C LEU A 194 14.33 -29.09 -3.71
N PHE A 195 13.65 -28.19 -4.43
CA PHE A 195 13.50 -28.29 -5.88
C PHE A 195 14.83 -28.17 -6.61
N ARG A 196 15.70 -27.23 -6.19
CA ARG A 196 17.08 -27.11 -6.73
C ARG A 196 17.93 -28.34 -6.48
N MET A 197 17.65 -29.09 -5.42
CA MET A 197 18.27 -30.39 -5.12
C MET A 197 17.67 -31.55 -5.92
N GLY A 198 16.74 -31.30 -6.84
CA GLY A 198 16.15 -32.31 -7.73
C GLY A 198 14.95 -33.05 -7.14
N MET A 199 14.38 -32.57 -6.02
CA MET A 199 13.18 -33.19 -5.45
C MET A 199 11.92 -32.83 -6.27
N PRO A 200 11.04 -33.80 -6.58
CA PRO A 200 9.79 -33.51 -7.30
C PRO A 200 8.80 -32.73 -6.43
N ALA A 201 7.99 -31.87 -7.06
CA ALA A 201 7.06 -30.95 -6.39
C ALA A 201 6.06 -31.66 -5.46
N GLU A 202 5.64 -32.88 -5.82
CA GLU A 202 4.73 -33.71 -5.03
C GLU A 202 5.35 -34.13 -3.69
N LYS A 203 6.66 -34.37 -3.67
CA LYS A 203 7.40 -34.74 -2.46
C LYS A 203 7.77 -33.52 -1.63
N ILE A 204 8.06 -32.40 -2.29
CA ILE A 204 8.26 -31.10 -1.62
C ILE A 204 6.99 -30.69 -0.89
N ALA A 205 5.82 -30.81 -1.53
CA ALA A 205 4.52 -30.50 -0.95
C ALA A 205 4.24 -31.28 0.35
N GLN A 206 4.67 -32.55 0.41
CA GLN A 206 4.59 -33.34 1.64
C GLN A 206 5.54 -32.83 2.73
N VAL A 207 6.76 -32.39 2.37
CA VAL A 207 7.77 -31.89 3.32
C VAL A 207 7.36 -30.56 3.95
N VAL A 208 6.75 -29.68 3.16
CA VAL A 208 6.26 -28.38 3.66
C VAL A 208 4.78 -28.43 4.09
N GLU A 209 4.19 -29.63 4.09
CA GLU A 209 2.79 -29.89 4.45
C GLU A 209 1.77 -29.01 3.73
N GLU A 210 1.99 -28.73 2.44
CA GLU A 210 1.20 -27.78 1.66
C GLU A 210 0.60 -28.42 0.40
N ASN A 211 -0.39 -27.77 -0.20
CA ASN A 211 -0.99 -28.28 -1.43
C ASN A 211 0.03 -28.27 -2.60
N VAL A 212 0.10 -29.37 -3.36
CA VAL A 212 0.95 -29.48 -4.56
C VAL A 212 0.76 -28.33 -5.55
N SER A 213 -0.47 -27.83 -5.71
CA SER A 213 -0.74 -26.70 -6.61
C SER A 213 -0.11 -25.39 -6.12
N ILE A 214 -0.08 -25.16 -4.81
CA ILE A 214 0.55 -23.99 -4.19
C ILE A 214 2.07 -24.08 -4.29
N VAL A 215 2.64 -25.26 -4.02
CA VAL A 215 4.08 -25.53 -4.17
C VAL A 215 4.52 -25.34 -5.62
N LYS A 216 3.73 -25.79 -6.60
CA LYS A 216 4.02 -25.55 -8.03
C LYS A 216 4.08 -24.05 -8.35
N LYS A 217 3.12 -23.25 -7.86
CA LYS A 217 3.15 -21.78 -7.99
C LYS A 217 4.39 -21.15 -7.35
N TRP A 218 4.83 -21.64 -6.18
CA TRP A 218 6.07 -21.16 -5.55
C TRP A 218 7.31 -21.41 -6.40
N LEU A 219 7.34 -22.52 -7.14
CA LEU A 219 8.48 -22.96 -7.94
C LEU A 219 8.52 -22.32 -9.34
N GLU A 220 7.39 -21.85 -9.88
CA GLU A 220 7.29 -21.19 -11.19
C GLU A 220 8.24 -19.97 -11.31
N GLY A 221 8.40 -19.19 -10.24
CA GLY A 221 9.33 -18.05 -10.22
C GLY A 221 10.81 -18.44 -10.06
N ALA A 222 11.11 -19.63 -9.52
CA ALA A 222 12.48 -20.10 -9.32
C ALA A 222 13.08 -20.76 -10.58
N ALA A 223 12.23 -21.24 -11.49
CA ALA A 223 12.63 -21.87 -12.75
C ALA A 223 13.15 -20.86 -13.80
N GLN A 224 12.86 -19.57 -13.65
CA GLN A 224 13.23 -18.50 -14.59
C GLN A 224 14.61 -17.87 -14.30
N ALA A 225 15.28 -18.21 -13.19
CA ALA A 225 16.57 -17.65 -12.78
C ALA A 225 17.78 -18.50 -13.24
N LYS A 226 17.69 -19.13 -14.41
CA LYS A 226 18.75 -19.99 -14.98
C LYS A 226 19.49 -19.31 -16.11
#